data_AF-A0A414G0M3-F1
#
_entry.id   AF-A0A414G0M3-F1
#
_cell.length_a   1.000
_cell.length_b   1.000
_cell.length_c   1.000
_cell.angle_alpha   90.00
_cell.angle_beta   90.00
_cell.angle_gamma   90.00
#
_symmetry.space_group_name_H-M   'P 1'
#
loop_
_entity.id
_entity.type
_entity.pdbx_description
1 polymer ?
#
loop_
_entity_poly.entity_id
_entity_poly.type
_entity_poly.pdbx_seq_one_letter_code
_entity_poly.pdbx_strand_id
1 'polypeptide(L)'
;MTAMSNLPTPPAPAPEPNRIDNVSPSGDGRSSYWGLDAQETVATYVKRVRAIKAQSIALILANLVATIWFVEEGHFALYLVCFVLLLAIVLIARVRMGTLFLKLGEVVSQDCDPARYRAVLDVLSARDRFGRSANTIAIELAYCDYLELDSAGALRRLESVTFKRKDNVRWFRALQIEFLSRIDVGDLEGARDALARLSTFRKNFREGSRNRASADLQVADYAVLVRPPAERDAADAARMRERMALADCHQQRANWQLYLAEYELLHGSADQAARLAGDPTLEPLTPRMERLRAEVLSGLEVSG
;
A
#
# COMPACT_ATOMS: atom_id res chain seq x y z
N MET A 1 23.01 40.92 40.42
CA MET A 1 21.67 40.33 40.27
C MET A 1 21.35 40.32 38.78
N THR A 2 21.47 39.16 38.14
CA THR A 2 21.03 38.98 36.75
C THR A 2 20.49 37.56 36.67
N ALA A 3 19.17 37.46 36.53
CA ALA A 3 18.42 36.21 36.53
C ALA A 3 18.68 35.42 35.24
N MET A 4 19.07 34.16 35.39
CA MET A 4 19.12 33.22 34.27
C MET A 4 17.70 32.81 33.87
N SER A 5 17.36 33.03 32.60
CA SER A 5 16.11 32.61 31.99
C SER A 5 16.18 31.12 31.66
N ASN A 6 15.56 30.28 32.50
CA ASN A 6 15.31 28.87 32.21
C ASN A 6 14.09 28.77 31.27
N LEU A 7 14.33 28.69 29.96
CA LEU A 7 13.33 28.23 29.01
C LEU A 7 13.39 26.70 28.91
N PRO A 8 12.27 25.98 29.05
CA PRO A 8 12.25 24.53 28.89
C PRO A 8 12.48 24.14 27.43
N THR A 9 13.37 23.18 27.23
CA THR A 9 13.61 22.52 25.94
C THR A 9 12.30 21.96 25.39
N PRO A 10 11.99 22.14 24.08
CA PRO A 10 10.84 21.49 23.47
C PRO A 10 10.95 19.97 23.64
N PRO A 11 9.86 19.25 23.96
CA PRO A 11 9.89 17.80 24.01
C PRO A 11 10.31 17.25 22.64
N ALA A 12 11.16 16.23 22.65
CA ALA A 12 11.56 15.52 21.45
C ALA A 12 10.31 15.02 20.69
N PRO A 13 10.27 15.08 19.35
CA PRO A 13 9.15 14.58 18.57
C PRO A 13 8.91 13.10 18.90
N ALA A 14 7.66 12.75 19.20
CA ALA A 14 7.27 11.37 19.39
C ALA A 14 7.51 10.58 18.10
N PRO A 15 7.98 9.32 18.17
CA PRO A 15 8.17 8.49 16.98
C PRO A 15 6.86 8.34 16.20
N GLU A 16 6.92 8.65 14.90
CA GLU A 16 5.77 8.74 14.00
C GLU A 16 5.05 7.39 13.78
N PRO A 17 3.70 7.38 13.76
CA PRO A 17 2.93 6.15 13.64
C PRO A 17 2.68 5.76 12.17
N ASN A 18 3.65 5.13 11.52
CA ASN A 18 3.45 4.55 10.18
C ASN A 18 2.90 3.13 10.23
N ARG A 19 2.01 2.80 9.26
CA ARG A 19 1.76 1.47 8.62
C ARG A 19 0.51 0.67 9.06
N ILE A 20 -0.54 0.74 8.24
CA ILE A 20 -1.24 -0.45 7.74
C ILE A 20 -0.49 -0.88 6.48
N ASP A 21 0.19 -2.02 6.57
CA ASP A 21 0.70 -2.85 5.47
C ASP A 21 1.67 -2.34 4.38
N ASN A 22 2.24 -1.13 4.43
CA ASN A 22 3.33 -0.76 3.49
C ASN A 22 4.74 -0.75 4.13
N VAL A 23 5.58 -1.70 3.71
CA VAL A 23 6.97 -1.83 4.14
C VAL A 23 7.78 -0.58 3.73
N SER A 24 8.21 0.20 4.73
CA SER A 24 9.31 1.18 4.65
C SER A 24 10.50 0.54 3.92
N PRO A 25 11.06 1.21 2.90
CA PRO A 25 12.09 0.62 2.05
C PRO A 25 13.31 0.25 2.88
N SER A 26 13.80 -0.97 2.67
CA SER A 26 15.15 -1.36 3.06
C SER A 26 16.04 -1.13 1.84
N GLY A 27 16.70 0.03 1.73
CA GLY A 27 17.60 0.36 0.61
C GLY A 27 17.21 1.64 -0.14
N ASP A 28 17.91 1.90 -1.24
CA ASP A 28 17.99 3.13 -2.08
C ASP A 28 16.68 3.68 -2.68
N GLY A 29 15.52 3.49 -2.03
CA GLY A 29 14.22 3.94 -2.51
C GLY A 29 13.68 3.14 -3.71
N ARG A 30 14.26 1.97 -4.02
CA ARG A 30 13.89 1.08 -5.13
C ARG A 30 13.39 -0.27 -4.63
N SER A 31 12.51 -0.93 -5.37
CA SER A 31 12.04 -2.26 -5.02
C SER A 31 13.13 -3.33 -5.18
N SER A 32 12.96 -4.48 -4.51
CA SER A 32 13.84 -5.65 -4.71
C SER A 32 13.77 -6.30 -6.10
N TYR A 33 12.97 -5.73 -7.00
CA TYR A 33 12.75 -6.13 -8.39
C TYR A 33 13.20 -5.03 -9.37
N TRP A 34 13.83 -3.95 -8.90
CA TRP A 34 14.29 -2.87 -9.76
C TRP A 34 15.17 -3.37 -10.92
N GLY A 35 14.93 -2.81 -12.11
CA GLY A 35 15.65 -3.16 -13.34
C GLY A 35 15.21 -4.46 -14.01
N LEU A 36 14.31 -5.24 -13.39
CA LEU A 36 13.73 -6.43 -14.02
C LEU A 36 12.51 -6.08 -14.87
N ASP A 37 12.37 -6.73 -16.01
CA ASP A 37 11.14 -6.68 -16.80
C ASP A 37 9.97 -7.46 -16.14
N ALA A 38 8.80 -7.44 -16.76
CA ALA A 38 7.62 -8.12 -16.24
C ALA A 38 7.80 -9.64 -16.11
N GLN A 39 8.39 -10.30 -17.12
CA GLN A 39 8.59 -11.74 -17.13
C GLN A 39 9.68 -12.17 -16.14
N GLU A 40 10.75 -11.40 -16.04
CA GLU A 40 11.83 -11.59 -15.07
C GLU A 40 11.33 -11.41 -13.63
N THR A 41 10.46 -10.41 -13.40
CA THR A 41 9.82 -10.18 -12.10
C THR A 41 8.93 -11.34 -11.72
N VAL A 42 8.09 -11.83 -12.64
CA VAL A 42 7.27 -13.04 -12.47
C VAL A 42 8.16 -14.24 -12.14
N ALA A 43 9.18 -14.50 -12.94
CA ALA A 43 10.07 -15.65 -12.77
C ALA A 43 10.77 -15.60 -11.40
N THR A 44 11.28 -14.43 -11.02
CA THR A 44 11.95 -14.18 -9.74
C THR A 44 11.00 -14.37 -8.56
N TYR A 45 9.80 -13.80 -8.62
CA TYR A 45 8.80 -13.95 -7.57
C TYR A 45 8.40 -15.42 -7.40
N VAL A 46 8.08 -16.10 -8.50
CA VAL A 46 7.70 -17.51 -8.51
C VAL A 46 8.82 -18.40 -7.99
N LYS A 47 10.08 -18.14 -8.36
CA LYS A 47 11.25 -18.86 -7.85
C LYS A 47 11.36 -18.72 -6.33
N ARG A 48 11.20 -17.50 -5.78
CA ARG A 48 11.22 -17.25 -4.34
C ARG A 48 10.07 -17.98 -3.61
N VAL A 49 8.85 -17.96 -4.18
CA VAL A 49 7.71 -18.72 -3.65
C VAL A 49 7.99 -20.22 -3.63
N ARG A 50 8.52 -20.79 -4.72
CA ARG A 50 8.88 -22.21 -4.81
C ARG A 50 9.96 -22.57 -3.79
N ALA A 51 10.97 -21.73 -3.62
CA ALA A 51 12.03 -21.93 -2.63
C ALA A 51 11.48 -21.98 -1.20
N ILE A 52 10.58 -21.06 -0.83
CA ILE A 52 9.93 -21.08 0.50
C ILE A 52 9.16 -22.38 0.69
N LYS A 53 8.34 -22.77 -0.30
CA LYS A 53 7.56 -24.02 -0.23
C LYS A 53 8.45 -25.26 -0.12
N ALA A 54 9.50 -25.35 -0.93
CA ALA A 54 10.42 -26.47 -0.91
C ALA A 54 11.15 -26.59 0.43
N GLN A 55 11.64 -25.47 0.99
CA GLN A 55 12.26 -25.43 2.32
C GLN A 55 11.28 -25.90 3.41
N SER A 56 10.02 -25.42 3.38
CA SER A 56 9.00 -25.86 4.34
C SER A 56 8.69 -27.35 4.23
N ILE A 57 8.57 -27.88 3.01
CA ILE A 57 8.32 -29.33 2.80
C ILE A 57 9.50 -30.15 3.34
N ALA A 58 10.73 -29.77 3.02
CA ALA A 58 11.92 -30.46 3.51
C ALA A 58 11.99 -30.50 5.05
N LEU A 59 11.69 -29.37 5.71
CA LEU A 59 11.65 -29.29 7.16
C LEU A 59 10.53 -30.15 7.77
N ILE A 60 9.35 -30.18 7.14
CA ILE A 60 8.23 -31.04 7.59
C ILE A 60 8.61 -32.51 7.49
N LEU A 61 9.25 -32.93 6.39
CA LEU A 61 9.67 -34.32 6.20
C LEU A 61 10.76 -34.72 7.21
N ALA A 62 11.76 -33.88 7.43
CA ALA A 62 12.80 -34.13 8.44
C ALA A 62 12.20 -34.23 9.85
N ASN A 63 11.26 -33.33 10.20
CA ASN A 63 10.56 -33.37 11.48
C ASN A 63 9.70 -34.64 11.63
N LEU A 64 9.07 -35.10 10.54
CA LEU A 64 8.28 -36.35 10.55
C LEU A 64 9.17 -37.57 10.83
N VAL A 65 10.34 -37.66 10.17
CA VAL A 65 11.30 -38.75 10.42
C VAL A 65 11.76 -38.75 11.88
N ALA A 66 12.11 -37.59 12.43
CA ALA A 66 12.47 -37.45 13.84
C ALA A 66 11.33 -37.87 14.77
N THR A 67 10.08 -37.49 14.43
CA THR A 67 8.90 -37.85 15.22
C THR A 67 8.71 -39.37 15.30
N ILE A 68 8.87 -40.07 14.17
CA ILE A 68 8.74 -41.54 14.11
C ILE A 68 9.81 -42.18 15.01
N TRP A 69 11.07 -41.77 14.86
CA TRP A 69 12.18 -42.27 15.67
C TRP A 69 11.93 -42.07 17.18
N PHE A 70 11.49 -40.87 17.60
CA PHE A 70 11.23 -40.61 19.02
C PHE A 70 10.06 -41.41 19.60
N VAL A 71 9.07 -41.74 18.78
CA VAL A 71 7.96 -42.60 19.20
C VAL A 71 8.43 -44.04 19.37
N GLU A 72 9.26 -44.55 18.46
CA GLU A 72 9.85 -45.90 18.56
C GLU A 72 10.72 -46.05 19.81
N GLU A 73 11.50 -45.04 20.15
CA GLU A 73 12.35 -45.00 21.36
C GLU A 73 11.57 -44.65 22.66
N GLY A 74 10.26 -44.45 22.59
CA GLY A 74 9.42 -44.15 23.76
C GLY A 74 9.61 -42.75 24.37
N HIS A 75 10.25 -41.82 23.66
CA HIS A 75 10.51 -40.46 24.13
C HIS A 75 9.34 -39.50 23.87
N PHE A 76 8.23 -39.69 24.58
CA PHE A 76 7.00 -38.91 24.40
C PHE A 76 7.16 -37.38 24.57
N ALA A 77 8.10 -36.92 25.38
CA ALA A 77 8.39 -35.48 25.51
C ALA A 77 8.93 -34.88 24.19
N LEU A 78 9.78 -35.62 23.47
CA LEU A 78 10.34 -35.18 22.19
C LEU A 78 9.29 -35.16 21.08
N TYR A 79 8.28 -36.03 21.15
CA TYR A 79 7.12 -35.97 20.26
C TYR A 79 6.37 -34.63 20.37
N LEU A 80 6.13 -34.13 21.59
CA LEU A 80 5.48 -32.82 21.80
C LEU A 80 6.33 -31.68 21.23
N VAL A 81 7.66 -31.76 21.37
CA VAL A 81 8.58 -30.79 20.76
C VAL A 81 8.46 -30.81 19.23
N CYS A 82 8.43 -31.98 18.60
CA CYS A 82 8.23 -32.10 17.16
C CYS A 82 6.87 -31.54 16.69
N PHE A 83 5.82 -31.68 17.50
CA PHE A 83 4.52 -31.08 17.19
C PHE A 83 4.57 -29.54 17.23
N VAL A 84 5.19 -28.96 18.25
CA VAL A 84 5.41 -27.50 18.33
C VAL A 84 6.27 -27.02 17.15
N LEU A 85 7.32 -27.77 16.80
CA LEU A 85 8.17 -27.45 15.67
C LEU A 85 7.39 -27.45 14.34
N LEU A 86 6.46 -28.39 14.14
CA LEU A 86 5.58 -28.41 12.97
C LEU A 86 4.75 -27.13 12.86
N LEU A 87 4.12 -26.70 13.97
CA LEU A 87 3.36 -25.45 14.00
C LEU A 87 4.24 -24.24 13.69
N ALA A 88 5.45 -24.20 14.25
CA ALA A 88 6.42 -23.15 13.99
C ALA A 88 6.83 -23.09 12.51
N ILE A 89 7.13 -24.24 11.88
CA ILE A 89 7.48 -24.32 10.45
C ILE A 89 6.35 -23.73 9.59
N VAL A 90 5.10 -24.12 9.86
CA VAL A 90 3.93 -23.64 9.11
C VAL A 90 3.73 -22.13 9.31
N LEU A 91 3.85 -21.65 10.55
CA LEU A 91 3.70 -20.22 10.87
C LEU A 91 4.78 -19.38 10.19
N ILE A 92 6.05 -19.79 10.30
CA ILE A 92 7.18 -19.10 9.66
C ILE A 92 7.01 -19.07 8.14
N ALA A 93 6.59 -20.18 7.52
CA ALA A 93 6.32 -20.23 6.09
C ALA A 93 5.23 -19.24 5.67
N ARG A 94 4.15 -19.12 6.47
CA ARG A 94 3.07 -18.17 6.22
C ARG A 94 3.53 -16.72 6.35
N VAL A 95 4.29 -16.40 7.39
CA VAL A 95 4.86 -15.05 7.58
C VAL A 95 5.78 -14.71 6.41
N ARG A 96 6.70 -15.61 6.03
CA ARG A 96 7.62 -15.40 4.89
C ARG A 96 6.88 -15.17 3.57
N MET A 97 5.82 -15.93 3.31
CA MET A 97 4.98 -15.74 2.12
C MET A 97 4.25 -14.39 2.14
N GLY A 98 3.71 -13.98 3.30
CA GLY A 98 3.09 -12.68 3.47
C GLY A 98 4.09 -11.54 3.23
N THR A 99 5.25 -11.58 3.88
CA THR A 99 6.32 -10.60 3.68
C THR A 99 6.80 -10.54 2.23
N LEU A 100 6.90 -11.67 1.54
CA LEU A 100 7.27 -11.68 0.13
C LEU A 100 6.22 -10.99 -0.75
N PHE A 101 4.94 -11.18 -0.47
CA PHE A 101 3.86 -10.48 -1.17
C PHE A 101 3.86 -8.97 -0.87
N LEU A 102 4.10 -8.57 0.38
CA LEU A 102 4.24 -7.15 0.74
C LEU A 102 5.41 -6.48 0.00
N LYS A 103 6.57 -7.17 -0.09
CA LYS A 103 7.72 -6.70 -0.87
C LYS A 103 7.45 -6.62 -2.37
N LEU A 104 6.53 -7.43 -2.90
CA LEU A 104 6.12 -7.31 -4.29
C LEU A 104 5.35 -5.99 -4.51
N GLY A 105 4.59 -5.52 -3.52
CA GLY A 105 3.92 -4.21 -3.58
C GLY A 105 4.87 -3.02 -3.72
N GLU A 106 6.16 -3.17 -3.36
CA GLU A 106 7.19 -2.15 -3.59
C GLU A 106 7.40 -1.84 -5.08
N VAL A 107 7.08 -2.78 -5.98
CA VAL A 107 7.07 -2.54 -7.44
C VAL A 107 6.15 -1.38 -7.81
N VAL A 108 5.02 -1.25 -7.13
CA VAL A 108 4.08 -0.16 -7.37
C VAL A 108 4.42 1.06 -6.52
N SER A 109 4.72 0.87 -5.23
CA SER A 109 4.90 2.00 -4.32
C SER A 109 6.24 2.72 -4.46
N GLN A 110 7.29 2.05 -4.95
CA GLN A 110 8.61 2.64 -5.17
C GLN A 110 8.92 2.82 -6.66
N ASP A 111 8.66 1.80 -7.47
CA ASP A 111 9.02 1.84 -8.89
C ASP A 111 7.89 2.37 -9.79
N CYS A 112 6.71 2.64 -9.24
CA CYS A 112 5.53 3.18 -9.95
C CYS A 112 5.09 2.35 -11.17
N ASP A 113 5.28 1.02 -11.13
CA ASP A 113 5.03 0.14 -12.29
C ASP A 113 3.86 -0.84 -12.02
N PRO A 114 2.60 -0.39 -12.21
CA PRO A 114 1.42 -1.22 -11.98
C PRO A 114 1.31 -2.39 -12.97
N ALA A 115 1.83 -2.25 -14.20
CA ALA A 115 1.76 -3.28 -15.23
C ALA A 115 2.64 -4.49 -14.87
N ARG A 116 3.86 -4.24 -14.38
CA ARG A 116 4.75 -5.29 -13.89
C ARG A 116 4.22 -5.98 -12.64
N TYR A 117 3.61 -5.22 -11.73
CA TYR A 117 2.92 -5.80 -10.58
C TYR A 117 1.74 -6.69 -11.02
N ARG A 118 0.90 -6.21 -11.95
CA ARG A 118 -0.22 -6.95 -12.53
C ARG A 118 0.23 -8.28 -13.13
N ALA A 119 1.32 -8.30 -13.90
CA ALA A 119 1.82 -9.54 -14.51
C ALA A 119 2.07 -10.65 -13.48
N VAL A 120 2.54 -10.29 -12.27
CA VAL A 120 2.71 -11.26 -11.17
C VAL A 120 1.36 -11.68 -10.59
N LEU A 121 0.43 -10.75 -10.40
CA LEU A 121 -0.91 -11.03 -9.90
C LEU A 121 -1.70 -11.97 -10.82
N ASP A 122 -1.60 -11.80 -12.14
CA ASP A 122 -2.26 -12.67 -13.12
C ASP A 122 -1.77 -14.12 -13.04
N VAL A 123 -0.45 -14.30 -12.89
CA VAL A 123 0.14 -15.63 -12.68
C VAL A 123 -0.28 -16.23 -11.34
N LEU A 124 -0.46 -15.42 -10.30
CA LEU A 124 -0.96 -15.89 -9.01
C LEU A 124 -2.44 -16.26 -9.09
N SER A 125 -3.24 -15.49 -9.81
CA SER A 125 -4.66 -15.74 -10.06
C SER A 125 -4.85 -17.08 -10.77
N ALA A 126 -4.14 -17.29 -11.88
CA ALA A 126 -4.18 -18.53 -12.65
C ALA A 126 -3.75 -19.78 -11.86
N ARG A 127 -2.95 -19.59 -10.79
CA ARG A 127 -2.45 -20.67 -9.94
C ARG A 127 -3.28 -20.90 -8.68
N ASP A 128 -4.22 -20.01 -8.34
CA ASP A 128 -5.06 -20.12 -7.15
C ASP A 128 -6.23 -21.09 -7.38
N ARG A 129 -5.90 -22.38 -7.52
CA ARG A 129 -6.87 -23.46 -7.80
C ARG A 129 -8.03 -23.52 -6.80
N PHE A 130 -7.80 -23.10 -5.56
CA PHE A 130 -8.77 -23.20 -4.47
C PHE A 130 -9.42 -21.85 -4.11
N GLY A 131 -9.14 -20.78 -4.86
CA GLY A 131 -9.70 -19.45 -4.62
C GLY A 131 -9.39 -18.90 -3.22
N ARG A 132 -8.30 -19.33 -2.58
CA ARG A 132 -7.98 -18.92 -1.20
C ARG A 132 -7.47 -17.48 -1.13
N SER A 133 -6.90 -16.99 -2.22
CA SER A 133 -6.34 -15.66 -2.37
C SER A 133 -7.12 -14.81 -3.37
N ALA A 134 -8.14 -15.37 -4.03
CA ALA A 134 -8.94 -14.71 -5.07
C ALA A 134 -9.34 -13.27 -4.70
N ASN A 135 -9.90 -13.03 -3.51
CA ASN A 135 -10.28 -11.67 -3.10
C ASN A 135 -9.08 -10.73 -2.93
N THR A 136 -7.97 -11.22 -2.35
CA THR A 136 -6.76 -10.39 -2.19
C THR A 136 -6.21 -10.01 -3.56
N ILE A 137 -6.13 -10.98 -4.47
CA ILE A 137 -5.64 -10.76 -5.84
C ILE A 137 -6.59 -9.82 -6.58
N ALA A 138 -7.91 -9.98 -6.45
CA ALA A 138 -8.89 -9.10 -7.07
C ALA A 138 -8.79 -7.65 -6.56
N ILE A 139 -8.59 -7.44 -5.25
CA ILE A 139 -8.35 -6.10 -4.68
C ILE A 139 -7.08 -5.48 -5.27
N GLU A 140 -5.99 -6.23 -5.32
CA GLU A 140 -4.72 -5.70 -5.82
C GLU A 140 -4.74 -5.47 -7.34
N LEU A 141 -5.47 -6.29 -8.11
CA LEU A 141 -5.74 -6.04 -9.52
C LEU A 141 -6.61 -4.79 -9.72
N ALA A 142 -7.59 -4.54 -8.84
CA ALA A 142 -8.39 -3.32 -8.91
C ALA A 142 -7.52 -2.08 -8.63
N TYR A 143 -6.51 -2.21 -7.77
CA TYR A 143 -5.53 -1.15 -7.56
C TYR A 143 -4.70 -0.88 -8.83
N CYS A 144 -4.25 -1.94 -9.53
CA CYS A 144 -3.62 -1.77 -10.85
C CYS A 144 -4.54 -1.08 -11.85
N ASP A 145 -5.80 -1.52 -11.95
CA ASP A 145 -6.80 -0.93 -12.86
C ASP A 145 -6.95 0.57 -12.61
N TYR A 146 -7.07 0.98 -11.34
CA TYR A 146 -7.10 2.40 -10.93
C TYR A 146 -5.83 3.18 -11.33
N LEU A 147 -4.63 2.61 -11.10
CA LEU A 147 -3.37 3.29 -11.42
C LEU A 147 -3.11 3.41 -12.93
N GLU A 148 -3.74 2.55 -13.71
CA GLU A 148 -3.65 2.49 -15.17
C GLU A 148 -4.85 3.14 -15.87
N LEU A 149 -5.54 4.07 -15.18
CA LEU A 149 -6.63 4.88 -15.73
C LEU A 149 -7.94 4.10 -16.05
N ASP A 150 -8.09 2.86 -15.58
CA ASP A 150 -9.34 2.10 -15.66
C ASP A 150 -10.08 2.06 -14.31
N SER A 151 -10.40 3.24 -13.77
CA SER A 151 -11.12 3.37 -12.49
C SER A 151 -12.52 2.72 -12.52
N ALA A 152 -13.17 2.69 -13.69
CA ALA A 152 -14.44 1.98 -13.86
C ALA A 152 -14.25 0.44 -13.78
N GLY A 153 -13.17 -0.09 -14.36
CA GLY A 153 -12.79 -1.50 -14.22
C GLY A 153 -12.42 -1.87 -12.80
N ALA A 154 -11.70 -0.99 -12.09
CA ALA A 154 -11.42 -1.16 -10.67
C ALA A 154 -12.71 -1.33 -9.85
N LEU A 155 -13.70 -0.46 -10.06
CA LEU A 155 -15.01 -0.56 -9.38
C LEU A 155 -15.74 -1.87 -9.72
N ARG A 156 -15.85 -2.23 -11.00
CA ARG A 156 -16.46 -3.50 -11.42
C ARG A 156 -15.78 -4.72 -10.80
N ARG A 157 -14.44 -4.69 -10.68
CA ARG A 157 -13.69 -5.78 -10.06
C ARG A 157 -13.99 -5.90 -8.57
N LEU A 158 -14.11 -4.78 -7.87
CA LEU A 158 -14.41 -4.75 -6.44
C LEU A 158 -15.82 -5.27 -6.11
N GLU A 159 -16.79 -5.19 -7.03
CA GLU A 159 -18.14 -5.77 -6.85
C GLU A 159 -18.10 -7.28 -6.58
N SER A 160 -17.12 -7.98 -7.13
CA SER A 160 -16.93 -9.43 -6.94
C SER A 160 -16.30 -9.81 -5.60
N VAL A 161 -15.72 -8.85 -4.87
CA VAL A 161 -14.97 -9.08 -3.65
C VAL A 161 -15.93 -9.29 -2.48
N THR A 162 -15.93 -10.50 -1.91
CA THR A 162 -16.83 -10.83 -0.78
C THR A 162 -16.09 -11.52 0.35
N PHE A 163 -16.15 -10.96 1.55
CA PHE A 163 -15.55 -11.60 2.73
C PHE A 163 -16.62 -12.19 3.65
N LYS A 164 -16.35 -13.38 4.19
CA LYS A 164 -17.24 -14.07 5.15
C LYS A 164 -17.55 -13.22 6.39
N ARG A 165 -16.58 -12.42 6.84
CA ARG A 165 -16.74 -11.53 8.00
C ARG A 165 -16.66 -10.08 7.56
N LYS A 166 -17.56 -9.26 8.11
CA LYS A 166 -17.65 -7.81 7.82
C LYS A 166 -16.47 -7.03 8.39
N ASP A 167 -15.79 -7.56 9.41
CA ASP A 167 -14.61 -6.96 10.05
C ASP A 167 -13.29 -7.36 9.38
N ASN A 168 -13.32 -8.08 8.26
CA ASN A 168 -12.10 -8.47 7.56
C ASN A 168 -11.31 -7.23 7.15
N VAL A 169 -10.08 -7.09 7.65
CA VAL A 169 -9.22 -5.92 7.44
C VAL A 169 -9.01 -5.56 5.96
N ARG A 170 -9.13 -6.53 5.05
CA ARG A 170 -9.01 -6.30 3.60
C ARG A 170 -10.15 -5.46 3.02
N TRP A 171 -11.29 -5.37 3.71
CA TRP A 171 -12.34 -4.42 3.36
C TRP A 171 -11.82 -2.98 3.37
N PHE A 172 -10.91 -2.65 4.29
CA PHE A 172 -10.32 -1.31 4.34
C PHE A 172 -9.60 -0.99 3.02
N ARG A 173 -8.78 -1.92 2.51
CA ARG A 173 -8.09 -1.77 1.22
C ARG A 173 -9.05 -1.68 0.03
N ALA A 174 -10.09 -2.52 0.00
CA ALA A 174 -11.12 -2.46 -1.04
C ALA A 174 -11.83 -1.10 -1.06
N LEU A 175 -12.23 -0.60 0.12
CA LEU A 175 -12.88 0.70 0.29
C LEU A 175 -11.98 1.89 -0.10
N GLN A 176 -10.66 1.79 0.12
CA GLN A 176 -9.71 2.80 -0.34
C GLN A 176 -9.71 2.91 -1.86
N ILE A 177 -9.62 1.78 -2.55
CA ILE A 177 -9.58 1.74 -4.01
C ILE A 177 -10.94 2.18 -4.57
N GLU A 178 -12.05 1.78 -3.93
CA GLU A 178 -13.39 2.26 -4.27
C GLU A 178 -13.47 3.79 -4.17
N PHE A 179 -13.04 4.37 -3.04
CA PHE A 179 -13.00 5.81 -2.83
C PHE A 179 -12.22 6.52 -3.95
N LEU A 180 -10.97 6.11 -4.18
CA LEU A 180 -10.09 6.74 -5.16
C LEU A 180 -10.63 6.60 -6.59
N SER A 181 -11.18 5.45 -6.93
CA SER A 181 -11.75 5.19 -8.25
C SER A 181 -13.02 6.02 -8.50
N ARG A 182 -13.85 6.22 -7.46
CA ARG A 182 -15.04 7.08 -7.54
C ARG A 182 -14.69 8.56 -7.74
N ILE A 183 -13.64 9.04 -7.08
CA ILE A 183 -13.09 10.38 -7.33
C ILE A 183 -12.70 10.53 -8.80
N ASP A 184 -11.95 9.58 -9.35
CA ASP A 184 -11.45 9.65 -10.73
C ASP A 184 -12.56 9.61 -11.80
N VAL A 185 -13.69 8.93 -11.54
CA VAL A 185 -14.84 8.91 -12.46
C VAL A 185 -15.84 10.06 -12.20
N GLY A 186 -15.57 10.94 -11.24
CA GLY A 186 -16.42 12.08 -10.90
C GLY A 186 -17.64 11.76 -10.05
N ASP A 187 -17.74 10.55 -9.48
CA ASP A 187 -18.82 10.15 -8.57
C ASP A 187 -18.53 10.63 -7.14
N LEU A 188 -18.73 11.93 -6.89
CA LEU A 188 -18.45 12.55 -5.60
C LEU A 188 -19.38 12.07 -4.48
N GLU A 189 -20.65 11.80 -4.78
CA GLU A 189 -21.59 11.27 -3.78
C GLU A 189 -21.17 9.88 -3.32
N GLY A 190 -20.84 9.00 -4.26
CA GLY A 190 -20.32 7.69 -3.96
C GLY A 190 -18.97 7.72 -3.26
N ALA A 191 -18.08 8.65 -3.63
CA ALA A 191 -16.81 8.84 -2.92
C ALA A 191 -17.05 9.26 -1.45
N ARG A 192 -18.02 10.15 -1.18
CA ARG A 192 -18.40 10.51 0.19
C ARG A 192 -18.96 9.33 0.98
N ASP A 193 -19.79 8.49 0.35
CA ASP A 193 -20.27 7.24 0.98
C ASP A 193 -19.10 6.29 1.31
N ALA A 194 -18.20 6.05 0.36
CA ALA A 194 -17.02 5.21 0.58
C ALA A 194 -16.14 5.76 1.72
N LEU A 195 -15.96 7.08 1.81
CA LEU A 195 -15.23 7.73 2.90
C LEU A 195 -15.96 7.57 4.24
N ALA A 196 -17.28 7.69 4.29
CA ALA A 196 -18.06 7.44 5.50
C ALA A 196 -17.93 5.99 5.98
N ARG A 197 -17.92 5.03 5.04
CA ARG A 197 -17.68 3.61 5.31
C ARG A 197 -16.25 3.38 5.82
N LEU A 198 -15.22 4.02 5.26
CA LEU A 198 -13.84 3.99 5.78
C LEU A 198 -13.74 4.56 7.20
N SER A 199 -14.39 5.70 7.45
CA SER A 199 -14.42 6.36 8.76
C SER A 199 -15.10 5.51 9.83
N THR A 200 -16.10 4.74 9.45
CA THR A 200 -16.72 3.74 10.33
C THR A 200 -15.79 2.53 10.51
N PHE A 201 -15.24 1.98 9.42
CA PHE A 201 -14.42 0.78 9.44
C PHE A 201 -13.17 0.95 10.30
N ARG A 202 -12.53 2.13 10.30
CA ARG A 202 -11.33 2.39 11.11
C ARG A 202 -11.55 2.11 12.60
N LYS A 203 -12.79 2.22 13.07
CA LYS A 203 -13.17 1.94 14.47
C LYS A 203 -13.00 0.47 14.87
N ASN A 204 -12.92 -0.43 13.91
CA ASN A 204 -12.65 -1.85 14.14
C ASN A 204 -11.18 -2.11 14.53
N PHE A 205 -10.27 -1.18 14.20
CA PHE A 205 -8.89 -1.26 14.67
C PHE A 205 -8.79 -0.79 16.12
N ARG A 206 -8.05 -1.56 16.93
CA ARG A 206 -7.79 -1.25 18.34
C ARG A 206 -7.25 0.17 18.49
N GLU A 207 -7.84 0.95 19.39
CA GLU A 207 -7.38 2.30 19.71
C GLU A 207 -5.93 2.31 20.21
N GLY A 208 -5.16 3.31 19.79
CA GLY A 208 -3.71 3.39 20.05
C GLY A 208 -2.87 2.38 19.26
N SER A 209 -3.48 1.48 18.48
CA SER A 209 -2.71 0.61 17.60
C SER A 209 -2.19 1.35 16.37
N ARG A 210 -1.06 0.86 15.87
CA ARG A 210 -0.45 1.28 14.61
C ARG A 210 -1.43 1.28 13.44
N ASN A 211 -2.24 0.22 13.33
CA ASN A 211 -3.25 0.12 12.27
C ASN A 211 -4.30 1.21 12.42
N ARG A 212 -4.72 1.51 13.64
CA ARG A 212 -5.68 2.59 13.88
C ARG A 212 -5.13 3.95 13.46
N ALA A 213 -3.91 4.29 13.88
CA ALA A 213 -3.28 5.55 13.52
C ALA A 213 -3.15 5.74 11.99
N SER A 214 -2.72 4.69 11.28
CA SER A 214 -2.61 4.76 9.82
C SER A 214 -3.97 4.82 9.12
N ALA A 215 -5.02 4.19 9.66
CA ALA A 215 -6.38 4.33 9.13
C ALA A 215 -6.95 5.74 9.37
N ASP A 216 -6.69 6.32 10.54
CA ASP A 216 -7.13 7.68 10.90
C ASP A 216 -6.47 8.72 9.98
N LEU A 217 -5.16 8.57 9.73
CA LEU A 217 -4.41 9.41 8.79
C LEU A 217 -4.97 9.33 7.37
N GLN A 218 -5.23 8.12 6.86
CA GLN A 218 -5.78 7.92 5.52
C GLN A 218 -7.18 8.50 5.35
N VAL A 219 -8.07 8.34 6.35
CA VAL A 219 -9.42 8.94 6.30
C VAL A 219 -9.34 10.46 6.26
N ALA A 220 -8.41 11.04 7.01
CA ALA A 220 -8.24 12.47 7.04
C ALA A 220 -7.56 13.00 5.75
N ASP A 221 -6.70 12.21 5.10
CA ASP A 221 -6.14 12.51 3.78
C ASP A 221 -7.24 12.49 2.69
N TYR A 222 -8.13 11.50 2.73
CA TYR A 222 -9.24 11.38 1.80
C TYR A 222 -10.32 12.46 1.99
N ALA A 223 -10.45 13.02 3.19
CA ALA A 223 -11.31 14.18 3.43
C ALA A 223 -10.85 15.42 2.63
N VAL A 224 -9.56 15.55 2.33
CA VAL A 224 -9.05 16.57 1.40
C VAL A 224 -9.39 16.21 -0.04
N LEU A 225 -9.14 14.96 -0.44
CA LEU A 225 -9.28 14.54 -1.83
C LEU A 225 -10.73 14.50 -2.33
N VAL A 226 -11.70 14.31 -1.43
CA VAL A 226 -13.13 14.33 -1.78
C VAL A 226 -13.66 15.73 -2.06
N ARG A 227 -12.96 16.77 -1.62
CA ARG A 227 -13.30 18.16 -1.97
C ARG A 227 -12.89 18.41 -3.42
N PRO A 228 -13.78 19.00 -4.24
CA PRO A 228 -13.42 19.48 -5.56
C PRO A 228 -12.16 20.36 -5.50
N PRO A 229 -11.21 20.24 -6.45
CA PRO A 229 -9.98 21.02 -6.42
C PRO A 229 -10.19 22.53 -6.25
N ALA A 230 -11.22 23.10 -6.89
CA ALA A 230 -11.59 24.51 -6.79
C ALA A 230 -12.15 24.94 -5.42
N GLU A 231 -12.54 24.00 -4.56
CA GLU A 231 -13.05 24.28 -3.21
C GLU A 231 -12.00 24.10 -2.12
N ARG A 232 -10.79 23.64 -2.47
CA ARG A 232 -9.71 23.40 -1.50
C ARG A 232 -9.14 24.72 -0.99
N ASP A 233 -8.67 24.71 0.25
CA ASP A 233 -8.15 25.90 0.93
C ASP A 233 -6.69 25.77 1.37
N ALA A 234 -6.17 26.83 2.01
CA ALA A 234 -4.78 26.87 2.47
C ALA A 234 -4.44 25.78 3.51
N ALA A 235 -5.42 25.30 4.29
CA ALA A 235 -5.19 24.21 5.24
C ALA A 235 -5.06 22.87 4.51
N ASP A 236 -5.82 22.66 3.42
CA ASP A 236 -5.64 21.51 2.54
C ASP A 236 -4.23 21.51 1.91
N ALA A 237 -3.76 22.66 1.43
CA ALA A 237 -2.42 22.79 0.86
C ALA A 237 -1.31 22.58 1.92
N ALA A 238 -1.49 23.07 3.14
CA ALA A 238 -0.56 22.81 4.25
C ALA A 238 -0.47 21.31 4.55
N ARG A 239 -1.61 20.62 4.55
CA ARG A 239 -1.66 19.17 4.69
C ARG A 239 -0.98 18.45 3.54
N MET A 240 -1.20 18.84 2.28
CA MET A 240 -0.51 18.22 1.13
C MET A 240 1.02 18.33 1.26
N ARG A 241 1.54 19.49 1.71
CA ARG A 241 2.97 19.69 1.98
C ARG A 241 3.48 18.78 3.10
N GLU A 242 2.74 18.69 4.21
CA GLU A 242 3.06 17.77 5.31
C GLU A 242 3.09 16.32 4.83
N ARG A 243 2.06 15.88 4.10
CA ARG A 243 1.98 14.50 3.59
C ARG A 243 3.04 14.17 2.57
N MET A 244 3.47 15.14 1.76
CA MET A 244 4.61 15.01 0.86
C MET A 244 5.91 14.82 1.65
N ALA A 245 6.14 15.60 2.72
CA ALA A 245 7.34 15.50 3.56
C ALA A 245 7.40 14.19 4.36
N LEU A 246 6.25 13.69 4.81
CA LEU A 246 6.11 12.46 5.61
C LEU A 246 5.84 11.21 4.77
N ALA A 247 6.00 11.28 3.45
CA ALA A 247 5.69 10.16 2.58
C ALA A 247 6.70 9.00 2.75
N ASP A 248 6.18 7.81 3.02
CA ASP A 248 6.98 6.59 3.23
C ASP A 248 7.47 5.91 1.95
N CYS A 249 6.87 6.28 0.82
CA CYS A 249 7.18 5.68 -0.48
C CYS A 249 7.07 6.72 -1.58
N HIS A 250 7.82 6.49 -2.65
CA HIS A 250 7.92 7.38 -3.79
C HIS A 250 6.54 7.71 -4.37
N GLN A 251 5.69 6.70 -4.56
CA GLN A 251 4.34 6.88 -5.11
C GLN A 251 3.48 7.84 -4.27
N GLN A 252 3.54 7.76 -2.93
CA GLN A 252 2.77 8.67 -2.08
C GLN A 252 3.29 10.10 -2.17
N ARG A 253 4.61 10.27 -2.10
CA ARG A 253 5.24 11.59 -2.22
C ARG A 253 4.87 12.25 -3.55
N ALA A 254 5.00 11.52 -4.66
CA ALA A 254 4.70 11.99 -5.99
C ALA A 254 3.22 12.39 -6.15
N ASN A 255 2.28 11.59 -5.64
CA ASN A 255 0.85 11.96 -5.64
C ASN A 255 0.60 13.26 -4.86
N TRP A 256 1.14 13.39 -3.64
CA TRP A 256 0.94 14.61 -2.84
C TRP A 256 1.55 15.85 -3.48
N GLN A 257 2.73 15.70 -4.11
CA GLN A 257 3.35 16.77 -4.88
C GLN A 257 2.49 17.20 -6.06
N LEU A 258 1.90 16.26 -6.80
CA LEU A 258 1.01 16.57 -7.92
C LEU A 258 -0.33 17.18 -7.48
N TYR A 259 -0.92 16.71 -6.37
CA TYR A 259 -2.11 17.37 -5.79
C TYR A 259 -1.82 18.79 -5.31
N LEU A 260 -0.62 19.03 -4.76
CA LEU A 260 -0.18 20.38 -4.41
C LEU A 260 0.03 21.23 -5.67
N ALA A 261 0.58 20.67 -6.75
CA ALA A 261 0.73 21.37 -8.02
C ALA A 261 -0.64 21.79 -8.61
N GLU A 262 -1.64 20.90 -8.56
CA GLU A 262 -3.03 21.20 -8.94
C GLU A 262 -3.62 22.33 -8.08
N TYR A 263 -3.37 22.31 -6.77
CA TYR A 263 -3.79 23.39 -5.88
C TYR A 263 -3.16 24.74 -6.27
N GLU A 264 -1.84 24.77 -6.48
CA GLU A 264 -1.12 26.00 -6.84
C GLU A 264 -1.55 26.55 -8.21
N LEU A 265 -1.96 25.67 -9.14
CA LEU A 265 -2.51 26.09 -10.43
C LEU A 265 -3.85 26.83 -10.28
N LEU A 266 -4.72 26.36 -9.38
CA LEU A 266 -6.07 26.92 -9.20
C LEU A 266 -6.12 28.11 -8.25
N HIS A 267 -5.29 28.10 -7.20
CA HIS A 267 -5.40 29.03 -6.06
C HIS A 267 -4.14 29.86 -5.83
N GLY A 268 -3.03 29.49 -6.46
CA GLY A 268 -1.71 30.02 -6.15
C GLY A 268 -1.01 30.57 -7.39
N SER A 269 0.24 30.15 -7.56
CA SER A 269 1.09 30.59 -8.67
C SER A 269 1.24 29.49 -9.71
N ALA A 270 0.92 29.84 -10.96
CA ALA A 270 1.22 29.04 -12.15
C ALA A 270 2.69 28.58 -12.20
N ASP A 271 3.64 29.46 -11.86
CA ASP A 271 5.07 29.11 -11.79
C ASP A 271 5.35 28.07 -10.70
N GLN A 272 4.70 28.18 -9.55
CA GLN A 272 4.86 27.20 -8.48
C GLN A 272 4.27 25.85 -8.88
N ALA A 273 3.12 25.83 -9.54
CA ALA A 273 2.52 24.61 -10.10
C ALA A 273 3.48 23.96 -11.12
N ALA A 274 4.03 24.74 -12.04
CA ALA A 274 5.01 24.28 -13.03
C ALA A 274 6.27 23.70 -12.37
N ARG A 275 6.81 24.37 -11.34
CA ARG A 275 7.97 23.87 -10.59
C ARG A 275 7.68 22.53 -9.92
N LEU A 276 6.52 22.38 -9.28
CA LEU A 276 6.15 21.14 -8.59
C LEU A 276 5.91 20.00 -9.56
N ALA A 277 5.18 20.24 -10.66
CA ALA A 277 4.89 19.23 -11.68
C ALA A 277 6.09 18.93 -12.60
N GLY A 278 7.03 19.87 -12.75
CA GLY A 278 8.23 19.73 -13.58
C GLY A 278 9.43 19.11 -12.87
N ASP A 279 9.34 18.86 -11.56
CA ASP A 279 10.43 18.34 -10.74
C ASP A 279 10.92 16.96 -11.24
N PRO A 280 12.21 16.82 -11.66
CA PRO A 280 12.76 15.55 -12.13
C PRO A 280 12.73 14.44 -11.08
N THR A 281 12.66 14.78 -9.78
CA THR A 281 12.57 13.79 -8.71
C THR A 281 11.23 13.06 -8.68
N LEU A 282 10.22 13.52 -9.43
CA LEU A 282 8.94 12.82 -9.57
C LEU A 282 9.08 11.46 -10.26
N GLU A 283 10.10 11.26 -11.09
CA GLU A 283 10.28 10.00 -11.80
C GLU A 283 10.70 8.86 -10.86
N PRO A 284 10.13 7.65 -11.02
CA PRO A 284 9.13 7.24 -12.01
C PRO A 284 7.67 7.58 -11.63
N LEU A 285 6.77 7.67 -12.62
CA LEU A 285 5.34 7.90 -12.42
C LEU A 285 4.47 6.72 -12.92
N THR A 286 3.31 6.53 -12.30
CA THR A 286 2.26 5.63 -12.82
C THR A 286 1.47 6.35 -13.91
N PRO A 287 0.79 5.66 -14.84
CA PRO A 287 -0.02 6.30 -15.89
C PRO A 287 -1.00 7.35 -15.37
N ARG A 288 -1.65 7.09 -14.22
CA ARG A 288 -2.53 8.07 -13.56
C ARG A 288 -1.82 9.37 -13.17
N MET A 289 -0.61 9.26 -12.63
CA MET A 289 0.19 10.42 -12.21
C MET A 289 0.75 11.19 -13.41
N GLU A 290 1.10 10.48 -14.49
CA GLU A 290 1.48 11.11 -15.76
C GLU A 290 0.34 11.95 -16.33
N ARG A 291 -0.89 11.42 -16.33
CA ARG A 291 -2.09 12.17 -16.73
C ARG A 291 -2.26 13.44 -15.88
N LEU A 292 -2.23 13.31 -14.55
CA LEU A 292 -2.40 14.47 -13.65
C LEU A 292 -1.30 15.52 -13.87
N ARG A 293 -0.05 15.08 -14.06
CA ARG A 293 1.07 15.98 -14.40
C ARG A 293 0.80 16.72 -15.71
N ALA A 294 0.34 16.02 -16.75
CA ALA A 294 0.02 16.62 -18.03
C ALA A 294 -1.14 17.62 -17.95
N GLU A 295 -2.19 17.32 -17.16
CA GLU A 295 -3.31 18.23 -16.90
C GLU A 295 -2.83 19.52 -16.21
N VAL A 296 -1.97 19.41 -15.18
CA VAL A 296 -1.40 20.58 -14.50
C VAL A 296 -0.53 21.40 -15.45
N LEU A 297 0.32 20.77 -16.26
CA LEU A 297 1.21 21.47 -17.17
C LEU A 297 0.47 22.10 -18.36
N SER A 298 -0.58 21.46 -18.89
CA SER A 298 -1.40 22.01 -19.98
C SER A 298 -2.36 23.11 -19.53
N GLY A 299 -2.83 23.08 -18.28
CA GLY A 299 -3.61 24.19 -17.69
C GLY A 299 -2.85 25.52 -17.65
N LEU A 300 -1.51 25.46 -17.67
CA LEU A 300 -0.64 26.64 -17.81
C LEU A 300 -0.67 27.21 -19.24
N GLU A 301 -0.82 26.36 -20.26
CA GLU A 301 -0.79 26.77 -21.67
C GLU A 301 -2.05 27.52 -22.10
N VAL A 302 -3.19 27.30 -21.43
CA VAL A 302 -4.47 27.98 -21.72
C VAL A 302 -4.56 29.36 -21.05
N SER A 303 -3.70 29.65 -20.08
CA SER A 303 -3.72 30.89 -19.28
C SER A 303 -2.66 31.91 -19.70
N GLY A 304 -1.87 31.62 -20.74
CA GLY A 304 -0.77 32.45 -21.26
C GLY A 304 -1.13 33.29 -22.48
#